data_AF-A0A8X6HS02-F1
#
_entry.id   AF-A0A8X6HS02-F1
#
_cell.length_a   1.000
_cell.length_b   1.000
_cell.length_c   1.000
_cell.angle_alpha   90.00
_cell.angle_beta   90.00
_cell.angle_gamma   90.00
#
_symmetry.space_group_name_H-M   'P 1'
#
loop_
_entity.id
_entity.type
_entity.pdbx_description
1 polymer ?
#
loop_
_entity_poly.entity_id
_entity_poly.type
_entity_poly.pdbx_seq_one_letter_code
_entity_poly.pdbx_strand_id
1 'polypeptide(L)'
;MSFVNPPILSLEDMALLKVAVMVCNDPGVKAVVHAFGAAAYALPSKETQIFLRKRPLSFLEEVRTLYIEQVWTEEISHRSSRCEFANVIKKAAEPTSNPVADFKLLMDKMPCKIWENYVQCKISTFFLPKVLQDKLFVSARQVTMEIENWFQDHFDNLRRSKDFQIVTQKLLQWNSRGKIDRIKTAKAMIGSDRLPGREKYIMAFDYCFKEDLPSLWEKLDAFDKKYVPHVQSFFSLEEKVDDSDWLNYIWNTIHNPDEMRSFFLKLSPLRKEGFLRLALHKKTLEYEDFIFCYNHIDAERQETIKKLAPSNILEYFLDPPLHDKFLDVAASLMPYILLEDFVYVVHAIIFGRILPGFQDFDYVSLLKKLWSITPVHLKKYVTADDIAYGPLMYILKNDGPSPFPHEKLLETGYSNNMIFGYFGVRYCVFKSEIGTCANVRFSRYNQDCKRAHAVLYAKSAERDPENFVDRLRHARQNQA
;
A
#
# COMPACT_ATOMS: atom_id res chain seq x y z
N MET A 1 42.61 -15.53 -22.71
CA MET A 1 41.36 -15.06 -22.08
C MET A 1 41.48 -15.32 -20.59
N SER A 2 41.69 -14.28 -19.79
CA SER A 2 41.72 -14.38 -18.32
C SER A 2 40.28 -14.48 -17.82
N PHE A 3 39.95 -15.59 -17.15
CA PHE A 3 38.68 -15.73 -16.44
C PHE A 3 38.72 -14.80 -15.22
N VAL A 4 37.96 -13.71 -15.27
CA VAL A 4 37.68 -12.88 -14.11
C VAL A 4 36.77 -13.68 -13.20
N ASN A 5 37.22 -14.01 -11.99
CA ASN A 5 36.37 -14.66 -10.99
C ASN A 5 35.15 -13.77 -10.72
N PRO A 6 33.92 -14.32 -10.75
CA PRO A 6 32.75 -13.54 -10.41
C PRO A 6 32.85 -13.06 -8.96
N PRO A 7 32.41 -11.82 -8.66
CA PRO A 7 32.44 -11.29 -7.30
C PRO A 7 31.56 -12.14 -6.38
N ILE A 8 32.07 -12.38 -5.17
CA ILE A 8 31.35 -13.08 -4.11
C ILE A 8 30.27 -12.13 -3.59
N LEU A 9 29.01 -12.49 -3.78
CA LEU A 9 27.87 -11.74 -3.26
C LEU A 9 27.79 -11.88 -1.74
N SER A 10 27.46 -10.80 -1.04
CA SER A 10 27.20 -10.84 0.40
C SER A 10 25.89 -11.59 0.71
N LEU A 11 25.69 -11.95 1.99
CA LEU A 11 24.43 -12.54 2.45
C LEU A 11 23.24 -11.59 2.21
N GLU A 12 23.44 -10.28 2.36
CA GLU A 12 22.43 -9.25 2.13
C GLU A 12 22.03 -9.20 0.65
N ASP A 13 23.03 -9.26 -0.24
CA ASP A 13 22.86 -9.28 -1.69
C ASP A 13 22.01 -10.49 -2.11
N MET A 14 22.24 -11.65 -1.50
CA MET A 14 21.46 -12.86 -1.75
C MET A 14 20.02 -12.77 -1.22
N ALA A 15 19.78 -12.07 -0.11
CA ALA A 15 18.43 -11.83 0.40
C ALA A 15 17.65 -10.89 -0.52
N LEU A 16 18.29 -9.80 -0.98
CA LEU A 16 17.69 -8.87 -1.93
C LEU A 16 17.39 -9.55 -3.27
N LEU A 17 18.31 -10.37 -3.79
CA LEU A 17 18.14 -11.19 -4.99
C LEU A 17 17.03 -12.25 -4.83
N LYS A 18 16.86 -12.84 -3.64
CA LYS A 18 15.75 -13.78 -3.37
C LYS A 18 14.39 -13.07 -3.36
N VAL A 19 14.27 -11.93 -2.69
CA VAL A 19 13.04 -11.12 -2.71
C VAL A 19 12.72 -10.69 -4.15
N ALA A 20 13.74 -10.26 -4.89
CA ALA A 20 13.61 -9.92 -6.29
C ALA A 20 13.13 -11.08 -7.17
N VAL A 21 13.60 -12.31 -6.93
CA VAL A 21 13.18 -13.49 -7.69
C VAL A 21 11.79 -13.98 -7.33
N MET A 22 11.42 -13.84 -6.06
CA MET A 22 10.07 -14.18 -5.60
C MET A 22 9.02 -13.24 -6.20
N VAL A 23 9.38 -11.98 -6.44
CA VAL A 23 8.45 -10.94 -6.89
C VAL A 23 8.54 -10.72 -8.40
N CYS A 24 9.73 -10.84 -8.98
CA CYS A 24 9.94 -10.69 -10.42
C CYS A 24 9.65 -12.02 -11.13
N ASN A 25 8.49 -12.10 -11.79
CA ASN A 25 8.15 -13.24 -12.64
C ASN A 25 8.91 -13.27 -13.98
N ASP A 26 9.85 -12.34 -14.20
CA ASP A 26 10.67 -12.26 -15.41
C ASP A 26 11.62 -13.47 -15.55
N PRO A 27 11.54 -14.23 -16.64
CA PRO A 27 12.40 -15.40 -16.87
C PRO A 27 13.89 -15.07 -16.91
N GLY A 28 14.27 -13.87 -17.34
CA GLY A 28 15.66 -13.41 -17.39
C GLY A 28 16.23 -13.14 -16.01
N VAL A 29 15.45 -12.50 -15.11
CA VAL A 29 15.85 -12.32 -13.70
C VAL A 29 15.97 -13.67 -13.00
N LYS A 30 15.02 -14.58 -13.22
CA LYS A 30 15.08 -15.96 -12.71
C LYS A 30 16.31 -16.70 -13.23
N ALA A 31 16.60 -16.63 -14.52
CA ALA A 31 17.76 -17.28 -15.13
C ALA A 31 19.09 -16.74 -14.58
N VAL A 32 19.19 -15.42 -14.38
CA VAL A 32 20.38 -14.78 -13.79
C VAL A 32 20.59 -15.26 -12.36
N VAL A 33 19.54 -15.32 -11.53
CA VAL A 33 19.68 -15.83 -10.15
C VAL A 33 19.98 -17.32 -10.12
N HIS A 34 19.36 -18.12 -10.99
CA HIS A 34 19.74 -19.53 -11.13
C HIS A 34 21.19 -19.69 -11.58
N ALA A 35 21.69 -18.83 -12.46
CA ALA A 35 23.09 -18.83 -12.89
C ALA A 35 24.05 -18.41 -11.76
N PHE A 36 23.70 -17.38 -10.97
CA PHE A 36 24.48 -17.00 -9.79
C PHE A 36 24.45 -18.07 -8.70
N GLY A 37 23.30 -18.70 -8.47
CA GLY A 37 23.17 -19.86 -7.58
C GLY A 37 24.04 -21.03 -8.05
N ALA A 38 23.96 -21.39 -9.33
CA ALA A 38 24.78 -22.45 -9.93
C ALA A 38 26.28 -22.12 -9.90
N ALA A 39 26.67 -20.85 -10.09
CA ALA A 39 28.05 -20.40 -9.97
C ALA A 39 28.56 -20.48 -8.52
N ALA A 40 27.71 -20.22 -7.52
CA ALA A 40 28.05 -20.45 -6.11
C ALA A 40 28.24 -21.94 -5.79
N TYR A 41 27.51 -22.84 -6.48
CA TYR A 41 27.71 -24.30 -6.39
C TYR A 41 28.97 -24.79 -7.13
N ALA A 42 29.57 -23.98 -8.00
CA ALA A 42 30.76 -24.34 -8.78
C ALA A 42 32.10 -24.01 -8.08
N LEU A 43 32.07 -23.55 -6.82
CA LEU A 43 33.29 -23.26 -6.05
C LEU A 43 34.04 -24.55 -5.61
N PRO A 44 35.39 -24.53 -5.52
CA PRO A 44 36.19 -25.75 -5.64
C PRO A 44 36.46 -26.52 -4.33
N SER A 45 36.17 -25.95 -3.15
CA SER A 45 36.59 -26.62 -1.91
C SER A 45 35.60 -27.70 -1.45
N LYS A 46 36.16 -28.85 -1.09
CA LYS A 46 35.44 -30.00 -0.55
C LYS A 46 34.73 -29.63 0.76
N GLU A 47 35.27 -28.69 1.54
CA GLU A 47 34.59 -28.12 2.72
C GLU A 47 33.31 -27.36 2.37
N THR A 48 33.29 -26.53 1.32
CA THR A 48 32.08 -25.79 0.88
C THR A 48 31.00 -26.76 0.39
N GLN A 49 31.38 -27.84 -0.28
CA GLN A 49 30.44 -28.88 -0.73
C GLN A 49 29.93 -29.76 0.42
N ILE A 50 30.74 -30.01 1.46
CA ILE A 50 30.35 -30.75 2.67
C ILE A 50 29.43 -29.89 3.57
N PHE A 51 29.72 -28.59 3.67
CA PHE A 51 28.90 -27.60 4.37
C PHE A 51 27.51 -27.47 3.73
N LEU A 52 27.43 -27.43 2.40
CA LEU A 52 26.16 -27.36 1.66
C LEU A 52 25.39 -28.70 1.59
N ARG A 53 26.04 -29.86 1.80
CA ARG A 53 25.40 -31.19 1.74
C ARG A 53 24.68 -31.61 3.02
N LYS A 54 25.00 -31.03 4.19
CA LYS A 54 24.58 -31.61 5.47
C LYS A 54 23.37 -30.98 6.18
N ARG A 55 22.80 -29.85 5.74
CA ARG A 55 21.61 -29.28 6.40
C ARG A 55 20.70 -28.48 5.45
N PRO A 56 19.58 -29.05 4.98
CA PRO A 56 18.63 -28.31 4.14
C PRO A 56 17.77 -27.30 4.91
N LEU A 57 17.67 -27.39 6.24
CA LEU A 57 16.67 -26.63 7.02
C LEU A 57 17.23 -25.64 8.05
N SER A 58 18.47 -25.77 8.53
CA SER A 58 19.03 -24.82 9.52
C SER A 58 19.85 -23.66 8.93
N PHE A 59 20.25 -23.75 7.65
CA PHE A 59 21.06 -22.70 7.00
C PHE A 59 20.29 -21.39 6.81
N LEU A 60 18.96 -21.45 6.62
CA LEU A 60 18.10 -20.28 6.59
C LEU A 60 17.95 -19.61 7.97
N GLU A 61 18.09 -20.36 9.08
CA GLU A 61 18.09 -19.79 10.43
C GLU A 61 19.45 -19.19 10.82
N GLU A 62 20.55 -19.76 10.31
CA GLU A 62 21.91 -19.27 10.54
C GLU A 62 22.21 -17.99 9.75
N VAL A 63 21.79 -17.94 8.47
CA VAL A 63 21.79 -16.73 7.62
C VAL A 63 20.89 -15.63 8.20
N ARG A 64 19.77 -16.02 8.86
CA ARG A 64 18.84 -15.13 9.56
C ARG A 64 19.38 -14.61 10.90
N THR A 65 20.34 -15.29 11.51
CA THR A 65 20.99 -14.89 12.78
C THR A 65 22.24 -14.04 12.52
N LEU A 66 23.02 -14.38 11.48
CA LEU A 66 24.20 -13.60 11.07
C LEU A 66 23.85 -12.21 10.52
N TYR A 67 22.68 -12.04 9.89
CA TYR A 67 22.14 -10.73 9.49
C TYR A 67 21.81 -9.82 10.70
N ILE A 68 21.60 -10.40 11.90
CA ILE A 68 21.21 -9.67 13.11
C ILE A 68 22.42 -9.25 13.95
N GLU A 69 23.50 -10.05 13.99
CA GLU A 69 24.67 -9.77 14.84
C GLU A 69 25.80 -9.03 14.13
N GLN A 70 25.96 -9.19 12.80
CA GLN A 70 27.15 -8.67 12.10
C GLN A 70 26.96 -7.27 11.51
N VAL A 71 25.73 -6.92 11.07
CA VAL A 71 25.38 -5.56 10.62
C VAL A 71 25.56 -4.54 11.74
N TRP A 72 25.38 -4.95 13.00
CA TRP A 72 25.53 -4.06 14.17
C TRP A 72 26.97 -3.88 14.66
N THR A 73 27.91 -4.75 14.30
CA THR A 73 29.27 -4.73 14.87
C THR A 73 30.31 -4.12 13.92
N GLU A 74 30.11 -4.18 12.61
CA GLU A 74 31.07 -3.67 11.62
C GLU A 74 30.80 -2.23 11.14
N GLU A 75 29.62 -1.66 11.40
CA GLU A 75 29.22 -0.30 10.95
C GLU A 75 29.84 0.85 11.78
N ILE A 76 30.67 0.53 12.78
CA ILE A 76 31.42 1.51 13.59
C ILE A 76 32.85 1.79 13.04
N SER A 77 33.35 1.05 12.04
CA SER A 77 34.73 1.25 11.57
C SER A 77 34.90 1.29 10.04
N HIS A 78 34.87 2.53 9.52
CA HIS A 78 35.66 3.10 8.40
C HIS A 78 34.92 3.73 7.18
N ARG A 79 35.10 5.07 7.10
CA ARG A 79 35.29 6.02 5.96
C ARG A 79 34.37 5.93 4.72
N SER A 80 33.45 6.88 4.49
CA SER A 80 33.59 8.27 3.98
C SER A 80 33.58 8.42 2.45
N SER A 81 32.46 8.86 1.85
CA SER A 81 32.42 10.13 1.08
C SER A 81 30.99 10.65 0.74
N ARG A 82 30.91 12.00 0.78
CA ARG A 82 29.87 12.97 0.31
C ARG A 82 28.88 13.55 1.33
N CYS A 83 28.91 14.89 1.41
CA CYS A 83 28.85 15.70 2.63
C CYS A 83 27.49 16.25 3.07
N GLU A 84 26.37 15.85 2.48
CA GLU A 84 25.03 16.17 3.03
C GLU A 84 24.44 14.99 3.80
N PHE A 85 24.63 13.78 3.27
CA PHE A 85 24.21 12.53 3.90
C PHE A 85 24.96 12.28 5.21
N ALA A 86 26.26 12.59 5.26
CA ALA A 86 27.07 12.48 6.47
C ALA A 86 26.59 13.41 7.59
N ASN A 87 26.00 14.57 7.29
CA ASN A 87 25.51 15.50 8.32
C ASN A 87 24.14 15.09 8.86
N VAL A 88 23.26 14.52 8.02
CA VAL A 88 21.99 13.92 8.47
C VAL A 88 22.26 12.69 9.33
N ILE A 89 23.19 11.83 8.91
CA ILE A 89 23.61 10.65 9.69
C ILE A 89 24.36 11.05 10.95
N LYS A 90 25.29 12.01 10.91
CA LYS A 90 26.01 12.47 12.11
C LYS A 90 25.11 13.13 13.15
N LYS A 91 24.01 13.77 12.70
CA LYS A 91 22.98 14.36 13.57
C LYS A 91 21.97 13.33 14.08
N ALA A 92 21.79 12.22 13.37
CA ALA A 92 21.06 11.03 13.85
C ALA A 92 21.93 10.13 14.74
N ALA A 93 23.26 10.18 14.59
CA ALA A 93 24.25 9.38 15.33
C ALA A 93 24.81 10.10 16.58
N GLU A 94 24.26 11.25 16.97
CA GLU A 94 24.47 11.74 18.34
C GLU A 94 23.87 10.71 19.31
N PRO A 95 24.60 10.28 20.35
CA PRO A 95 24.19 9.17 21.20
C PRO A 95 22.96 9.55 22.04
N THR A 96 21.79 9.41 21.45
CA THR A 96 20.58 9.11 22.19
C THR A 96 20.40 7.59 22.16
N SER A 97 20.18 7.02 23.33
CA SER A 97 20.33 5.60 23.66
C SER A 97 19.27 4.65 23.05
N ASN A 98 18.71 4.97 21.88
CA ASN A 98 17.61 4.20 21.33
C ASN A 98 17.66 4.05 19.81
N PRO A 99 18.28 2.97 19.31
CA PRO A 99 18.34 2.63 17.88
C PRO A 99 16.95 2.41 17.24
N VAL A 100 15.93 2.17 18.07
CA VAL A 100 14.52 2.03 17.66
C VAL A 100 13.85 3.39 17.46
N ALA A 101 14.35 4.46 18.08
CA ALA A 101 13.91 5.82 17.74
C ALA A 101 14.40 6.20 16.34
N ASP A 102 15.60 5.76 15.95
CA ASP A 102 16.20 6.09 14.65
C ASP A 102 15.56 5.33 13.49
N PHE A 103 15.23 4.03 13.63
CA PHE A 103 14.49 3.31 12.59
C PHE A 103 13.04 3.79 12.44
N LYS A 104 12.38 4.12 13.56
CA LYS A 104 11.06 4.76 13.56
C LYS A 104 11.11 6.14 12.91
N LEU A 105 12.17 6.91 13.15
CA LEU A 105 12.43 8.18 12.47
C LEU A 105 12.73 7.95 10.97
N LEU A 106 13.40 6.85 10.62
CA LEU A 106 13.71 6.46 9.24
C LEU A 106 12.45 6.10 8.47
N MET A 107 11.53 5.30 9.01
CA MET A 107 10.30 4.92 8.32
C MET A 107 9.22 6.01 8.39
N ASP A 108 9.09 6.74 9.50
CA ASP A 108 8.15 7.87 9.63
C ASP A 108 8.64 9.14 8.88
N LYS A 109 9.94 9.23 8.52
CA LYS A 109 10.51 10.41 7.85
C LYS A 109 11.36 10.16 6.61
N MET A 110 11.64 8.93 6.17
CA MET A 110 12.23 8.74 4.85
C MET A 110 11.15 9.13 3.85
N PRO A 111 11.27 10.26 3.14
CA PRO A 111 10.48 10.45 1.93
C PRO A 111 10.79 9.25 1.03
N CYS A 112 9.81 8.73 0.27
CA CYS A 112 10.01 7.59 -0.64
C CYS A 112 11.32 7.69 -1.45
N LYS A 113 11.74 8.91 -1.78
CA LYS A 113 12.99 9.24 -2.47
C LYS A 113 14.27 8.76 -1.77
N ILE A 114 14.34 8.75 -0.43
CA ILE A 114 15.54 8.27 0.29
C ILE A 114 15.63 6.74 0.22
N TRP A 115 14.51 6.04 0.39
CA TRP A 115 14.45 4.59 0.22
C TRP A 115 14.76 4.19 -1.23
N GLU A 116 14.17 4.88 -2.20
CA GLU A 116 14.44 4.68 -3.64
C GLU A 116 15.94 4.86 -3.93
N ASN A 117 16.57 5.92 -3.43
CA ASN A 117 18.00 6.12 -3.62
C ASN A 117 18.82 4.98 -2.99
N TYR A 118 18.46 4.52 -1.79
CA TYR A 118 19.15 3.42 -1.12
C TYR A 118 19.06 2.12 -1.93
N VAL A 119 17.85 1.76 -2.37
CA VAL A 119 17.63 0.55 -3.17
C VAL A 119 18.30 0.66 -4.53
N GLN A 120 18.23 1.81 -5.19
CA GLN A 120 18.95 2.04 -6.45
C GLN A 120 20.46 1.90 -6.27
N CYS A 121 21.03 2.42 -5.18
CA CYS A 121 22.44 2.25 -4.85
C CYS A 121 22.80 0.78 -4.64
N LYS A 122 22.05 0.04 -3.81
CA LYS A 122 22.26 -1.40 -3.60
C LYS A 122 22.06 -2.21 -4.88
N ILE A 123 21.13 -1.83 -5.74
CA ILE A 123 20.94 -2.50 -7.03
C ILE A 123 22.12 -2.25 -7.96
N SER A 124 22.67 -1.04 -7.96
CA SER A 124 23.81 -0.68 -8.79
C SER A 124 25.11 -1.40 -8.41
N THR A 125 25.20 -1.93 -7.17
CA THR A 125 26.35 -2.76 -6.76
C THR A 125 26.27 -4.17 -7.33
N PHE A 126 25.10 -4.63 -7.80
CA PHE A 126 25.03 -5.83 -8.60
C PHE A 126 25.60 -5.55 -10.00
N PHE A 127 26.55 -6.38 -10.44
CA PHE A 127 27.12 -6.35 -11.79
C PHE A 127 26.12 -6.85 -12.86
N LEU A 128 24.90 -6.31 -12.82
CA LEU A 128 23.80 -6.61 -13.72
C LEU A 128 23.78 -5.58 -14.86
N PRO A 129 23.37 -5.98 -16.07
CA PRO A 129 23.00 -5.03 -17.12
C PRO A 129 22.00 -3.99 -16.62
N LYS A 130 22.14 -2.73 -17.08
CA LYS A 130 21.28 -1.60 -16.66
C LYS A 130 19.79 -1.92 -16.78
N VAL A 131 19.39 -2.57 -17.87
CA VAL A 131 18.00 -3.01 -18.08
C VAL A 131 17.48 -3.92 -16.96
N LEU A 132 18.32 -4.82 -16.43
CA LEU A 132 17.93 -5.67 -15.30
C LEU A 132 17.94 -4.92 -13.97
N GLN A 133 18.88 -3.99 -13.78
CA GLN A 133 18.86 -3.10 -12.61
C GLN A 133 17.57 -2.29 -12.55
N ASP A 134 17.11 -1.76 -13.69
CA ASP A 134 15.89 -0.96 -13.77
C ASP A 134 14.64 -1.82 -13.48
N LYS A 135 14.55 -3.03 -14.04
CA LYS A 135 13.49 -3.99 -13.73
C LYS A 135 13.48 -4.39 -12.25
N LEU A 136 14.66 -4.61 -11.68
CA LEU A 136 14.83 -4.96 -10.28
C LEU A 136 14.37 -3.82 -9.36
N PHE A 137 14.70 -2.58 -9.72
CA PHE A 137 14.29 -1.39 -8.99
C PHE A 137 12.77 -1.22 -8.98
N VAL A 138 12.13 -1.36 -10.14
CA VAL A 138 10.66 -1.32 -10.27
C VAL A 138 10.00 -2.42 -9.44
N SER A 139 10.54 -3.64 -9.47
CA SER A 139 10.01 -4.75 -8.67
C SER A 139 10.16 -4.48 -7.16
N ALA A 140 11.33 -4.01 -6.72
CA ALA A 140 11.58 -3.66 -5.31
C ALA A 140 10.64 -2.56 -4.81
N ARG A 141 10.28 -1.62 -5.68
CA ARG A 141 9.29 -0.58 -5.38
C ARG A 141 7.92 -1.16 -5.07
N GLN A 142 7.44 -2.09 -5.90
CA GLN A 142 6.15 -2.75 -5.69
C GLN A 142 6.11 -3.53 -4.37
N VAL A 143 7.18 -4.26 -4.04
CA VAL A 143 7.33 -4.95 -2.73
C VAL A 143 7.18 -3.96 -1.59
N THR A 144 7.83 -2.81 -1.69
CA THR A 144 7.86 -1.82 -0.62
C THR A 144 6.51 -1.16 -0.43
N MET A 145 5.83 -0.83 -1.53
CA MET A 145 4.46 -0.32 -1.46
C MET A 145 3.50 -1.34 -0.84
N GLU A 146 3.65 -2.62 -1.16
CA GLU A 146 2.84 -3.68 -0.55
C GLU A 146 3.10 -3.80 0.96
N ILE A 147 4.36 -3.68 1.39
CA ILE A 147 4.74 -3.63 2.81
C ILE A 147 4.18 -2.38 3.50
N GLU A 148 4.27 -1.21 2.86
CA GLU A 148 3.72 0.04 3.36
C GLU A 148 2.21 -0.05 3.52
N ASN A 149 1.50 -0.57 2.53
CA ASN A 149 0.05 -0.82 2.58
C ASN A 149 -0.29 -1.76 3.74
N TRP A 150 0.46 -2.85 3.89
CA TRP A 150 0.30 -3.76 5.04
C TRP A 150 0.47 -3.02 6.37
N PHE A 151 1.49 -2.18 6.51
CA PHE A 151 1.68 -1.41 7.74
C PHE A 151 0.57 -0.39 7.96
N GLN A 152 0.11 0.28 6.90
CA GLN A 152 -0.94 1.30 6.96
C GLN A 152 -2.27 0.69 7.41
N ASP A 153 -2.64 -0.47 6.85
CA ASP A 153 -3.87 -1.19 7.19
C ASP A 153 -3.91 -1.59 8.66
N HIS A 154 -2.75 -1.89 9.24
CA HIS A 154 -2.64 -2.33 10.63
C HIS A 154 -2.10 -1.26 11.59
N PHE A 155 -1.87 -0.04 11.09
CA PHE A 155 -1.17 0.99 11.82
C PHE A 155 -1.94 1.42 13.06
N ASP A 156 -3.24 1.70 12.91
CA ASP A 156 -4.08 2.21 13.99
C ASP A 156 -4.11 1.23 15.20
N ASN A 157 -4.05 -0.07 14.92
CA ASN A 157 -4.13 -1.13 15.92
C ASN A 157 -2.77 -1.50 16.53
N LEU A 158 -1.68 -1.44 15.76
CA LEU A 158 -0.40 -2.06 16.14
C LEU A 158 0.75 -1.06 16.34
N ARG A 159 0.51 0.24 16.14
CA ARG A 159 1.50 1.33 16.28
C ARG A 159 2.33 1.31 17.57
N ARG A 160 1.81 0.70 18.64
CA ARG A 160 2.43 0.73 19.97
C ARG A 160 3.48 -0.36 20.17
N SER A 161 3.48 -1.42 19.36
CA SER A 161 4.41 -2.53 19.52
C SER A 161 5.66 -2.31 18.65
N LYS A 162 6.80 -2.10 19.31
CA LYS A 162 8.12 -2.11 18.63
C LYS A 162 8.39 -3.48 18.00
N ASP A 163 7.93 -4.53 18.66
CA ASP A 163 8.12 -5.91 18.22
C ASP A 163 7.33 -6.19 16.94
N PHE A 164 6.19 -5.52 16.74
CA PHE A 164 5.37 -5.71 15.54
C PHE A 164 6.15 -5.48 14.24
N GLN A 165 6.96 -4.42 14.14
CA GLN A 165 7.74 -4.16 12.92
C GLN A 165 8.78 -5.26 12.64
N ILE A 166 9.52 -5.67 13.67
CA ILE A 166 10.57 -6.69 13.57
C ILE A 166 9.96 -8.06 13.24
N VAL A 167 8.83 -8.38 13.87
CA VAL A 167 8.10 -9.63 13.65
C VAL A 167 7.50 -9.65 12.24
N THR A 168 6.90 -8.54 11.81
CA THR A 168 6.31 -8.41 10.47
C THR A 168 7.32 -8.72 9.39
N GLN A 169 8.46 -8.03 9.37
CA GLN A 169 9.48 -8.22 8.34
C GLN A 169 9.97 -9.67 8.22
N LYS A 170 9.95 -10.42 9.33
CA LYS A 170 10.40 -11.83 9.38
C LYS A 170 9.30 -12.84 9.05
N LEU A 171 8.04 -12.44 9.05
CA LEU A 171 6.89 -13.33 8.93
C LEU A 171 6.01 -13.05 7.72
N LEU A 172 6.26 -11.98 6.95
CA LEU A 172 5.57 -11.72 5.68
C LEU A 172 5.62 -12.97 4.79
N GLN A 173 4.44 -13.46 4.45
CA GLN A 173 4.24 -14.52 3.48
C GLN A 173 3.83 -13.88 2.16
N TRP A 174 4.43 -14.31 1.05
CA TRP A 174 4.13 -13.80 -0.28
C TRP A 174 3.29 -14.82 -1.06
N ASN A 175 2.31 -14.35 -1.83
CA ASN A 175 1.56 -15.20 -2.75
C ASN A 175 2.27 -15.30 -4.12
N SER A 176 1.77 -16.15 -5.01
CA SER A 176 2.36 -16.37 -6.35
C SER A 176 2.28 -15.15 -7.27
N ARG A 177 1.53 -14.11 -6.89
CA ARG A 177 1.41 -12.84 -7.62
C ARG A 177 2.37 -11.76 -7.09
N GLY A 178 3.20 -12.08 -6.10
CA GLY A 178 4.13 -11.13 -5.50
C GLY A 178 3.48 -10.12 -4.55
N LYS A 179 2.25 -10.37 -4.09
CA LYS A 179 1.59 -9.61 -3.01
C LYS A 179 1.75 -10.33 -1.66
N ILE A 180 1.51 -9.62 -0.56
CA ILE A 180 1.48 -10.24 0.76
C ILE A 180 0.26 -11.16 0.84
N ASP A 181 0.47 -12.43 1.16
CA ASP A 181 -0.60 -13.35 1.53
C ASP A 181 -1.06 -12.97 2.93
N ARG A 182 -2.07 -12.10 2.98
CA ARG A 182 -2.53 -11.44 4.20
C ARG A 182 -2.96 -12.45 5.27
N ILE A 183 -3.70 -13.49 4.86
CA ILE A 183 -4.18 -14.55 5.77
C ILE A 183 -3.01 -15.36 6.32
N LYS A 184 -2.09 -15.85 5.45
CA LYS A 184 -0.95 -16.64 5.94
C LYS A 184 -0.01 -15.81 6.82
N THR A 185 0.18 -14.55 6.48
CA THR A 185 1.00 -13.61 7.26
C THR A 185 0.40 -13.39 8.65
N ALA A 186 -0.90 -13.06 8.73
CA ALA A 186 -1.59 -12.88 10.01
C ALA A 186 -1.53 -14.16 10.86
N LYS A 187 -1.75 -15.33 10.25
CA LYS A 187 -1.65 -16.62 10.95
C LYS A 187 -0.24 -16.90 11.47
N ALA A 188 0.79 -16.60 10.68
CA ALA A 188 2.18 -16.73 11.11
C ALA A 188 2.52 -15.78 12.28
N MET A 189 1.98 -14.56 12.26
CA MET A 189 2.14 -13.58 13.34
C MET A 189 1.51 -14.03 14.65
N ILE A 190 0.30 -14.58 14.59
CA ILE A 190 -0.41 -15.09 15.77
C ILE A 190 0.34 -16.26 16.41
N GLY A 191 0.90 -17.14 15.58
CA GLY A 191 1.75 -18.24 16.04
C GLY A 191 3.13 -17.83 16.57
N SER A 192 3.54 -16.57 16.44
CA SER A 192 4.88 -16.14 16.83
C SER A 192 4.99 -15.80 18.31
N ASP A 193 5.91 -16.44 19.05
CA ASP A 193 6.16 -16.10 20.47
C ASP A 193 6.69 -14.68 20.70
N ARG A 194 7.09 -13.99 19.63
CA ARG A 194 7.63 -12.62 19.70
C ARG A 194 6.55 -11.55 19.72
N LEU A 195 5.32 -11.87 19.31
CA LEU A 195 4.22 -10.91 19.29
C LEU A 195 3.50 -10.93 20.65
N PRO A 196 3.27 -9.78 21.31
CA PRO A 196 2.56 -9.77 22.58
C PRO A 196 1.11 -10.23 22.43
N GLY A 197 0.50 -10.69 23.53
CA GLY A 197 -0.82 -11.32 23.52
C GLY A 197 -1.91 -10.43 22.93
N ARG A 198 -1.86 -9.12 23.20
CA ARG A 198 -2.78 -8.12 22.67
C ARG A 198 -2.75 -8.05 21.15
N GLU A 199 -1.56 -7.90 20.55
CA GLU A 199 -1.41 -7.78 19.10
C GLU A 199 -1.80 -9.08 18.41
N LYS A 200 -1.50 -10.25 19.01
CA LYS A 200 -2.01 -11.54 18.52
C LYS A 200 -3.54 -11.58 18.50
N TYR A 201 -4.17 -11.13 19.58
CA TYR A 201 -5.63 -11.07 19.66
C TYR A 201 -6.22 -10.14 18.60
N ILE A 202 -5.66 -8.94 18.43
CA ILE A 202 -6.14 -7.99 17.41
C ILE A 202 -5.96 -8.57 16.01
N MET A 203 -4.82 -9.21 15.70
CA MET A 203 -4.63 -9.90 14.42
C MET A 203 -5.65 -11.02 14.23
N ALA A 204 -5.91 -11.84 15.25
CA ALA A 204 -6.91 -12.90 15.16
C ALA A 204 -8.32 -12.34 14.94
N PHE A 205 -8.62 -11.20 15.55
CA PHE A 205 -9.89 -10.52 15.43
C PHE A 205 -10.08 -9.89 14.04
N ASP A 206 -9.12 -9.09 13.57
CA ASP A 206 -9.15 -8.41 12.27
C ASP A 206 -9.21 -9.40 11.09
N TYR A 207 -8.66 -10.61 11.27
CA TYR A 207 -8.67 -11.68 10.26
C TYR A 207 -9.71 -12.78 10.52
N CYS A 208 -10.59 -12.61 11.51
CA CYS A 208 -11.67 -13.55 11.82
C CYS A 208 -11.21 -15.00 12.09
N PHE A 209 -10.09 -15.20 12.79
CA PHE A 209 -9.63 -16.53 13.19
C PHE A 209 -10.38 -17.02 14.43
N LYS A 210 -11.62 -17.47 14.21
CA LYS A 210 -12.60 -17.86 15.24
C LYS A 210 -12.06 -18.89 16.23
N GLU A 211 -11.23 -19.81 15.76
CA GLU A 211 -10.65 -20.88 16.57
C GLU A 211 -9.57 -20.37 17.54
N ASP A 212 -8.83 -19.34 17.15
CA ASP A 212 -7.73 -18.78 17.94
C ASP A 212 -8.25 -17.79 19.01
N LEU A 213 -9.33 -17.06 18.70
CA LEU A 213 -9.87 -15.97 19.50
C LEU A 213 -10.14 -16.31 20.98
N PRO A 214 -10.84 -17.41 21.35
CA PRO A 214 -11.10 -17.74 22.75
C PRO A 214 -9.80 -17.95 23.54
N SER A 215 -8.84 -18.68 22.96
CA SER A 215 -7.58 -18.99 23.63
C SER A 215 -6.69 -17.76 23.81
N LEU A 216 -6.73 -16.83 22.85
CA LEU A 216 -6.01 -15.56 22.92
C LEU A 216 -6.68 -14.62 23.93
N TRP A 217 -8.02 -14.56 23.96
CA TRP A 217 -8.78 -13.75 24.93
C TRP A 217 -8.44 -14.14 26.37
N GLU A 218 -8.40 -15.44 26.69
CA GLU A 218 -8.07 -15.89 28.05
C GLU A 218 -6.64 -15.54 28.48
N LYS A 219 -5.73 -15.38 27.52
CA LYS A 219 -4.34 -14.96 27.76
C LYS A 219 -4.18 -13.45 27.92
N LEU A 220 -5.19 -12.65 27.59
CA LEU A 220 -5.14 -11.20 27.79
C LEU A 220 -5.30 -10.84 29.27
N ASP A 221 -4.51 -9.88 29.72
CA ASP A 221 -4.71 -9.29 31.03
C ASP A 221 -5.96 -8.38 31.07
N ALA A 222 -6.39 -8.00 32.27
CA ALA A 222 -7.58 -7.17 32.45
C ALA A 222 -7.43 -5.77 31.83
N PHE A 223 -6.21 -5.25 31.72
CA PHE A 223 -5.96 -3.96 31.09
C PHE A 223 -6.20 -4.05 29.59
N ASP A 224 -5.62 -5.04 28.91
CA ASP A 224 -5.76 -5.20 27.47
C ASP A 224 -7.20 -5.55 27.07
N LYS A 225 -7.90 -6.41 27.83
CA LYS A 225 -9.32 -6.72 27.62
C LYS A 225 -10.22 -5.47 27.56
N LYS A 226 -9.83 -4.37 28.22
CA LYS A 226 -10.56 -3.09 28.19
C LYS A 226 -10.41 -2.33 26.87
N TYR A 227 -9.33 -2.58 26.12
CA TYR A 227 -8.97 -1.81 24.93
C TYR A 227 -9.04 -2.61 23.62
N VAL A 228 -9.37 -3.89 23.68
CA VAL A 228 -9.61 -4.71 22.50
C VAL A 228 -11.11 -4.98 22.34
N PRO A 229 -11.58 -5.24 21.11
CA PRO A 229 -12.95 -5.68 20.87
C PRO A 229 -13.27 -6.96 21.66
N HIS A 230 -14.48 -7.06 22.22
CA HIS A 230 -14.85 -8.20 23.04
C HIS A 230 -15.13 -9.45 22.17
N VAL A 231 -14.66 -10.62 22.58
CA VAL A 231 -14.84 -11.85 21.77
C VAL A 231 -16.33 -12.20 21.57
N GLN A 232 -17.16 -11.95 22.58
CA GLN A 232 -18.61 -12.19 22.47
C GLN A 232 -19.27 -11.29 21.41
N SER A 233 -18.80 -10.06 21.20
CA SER A 233 -19.37 -9.23 20.14
C SER A 233 -19.11 -9.84 18.77
N PHE A 234 -17.98 -10.52 18.59
CA PHE A 234 -17.66 -11.21 17.34
C PHE A 234 -18.66 -12.35 17.05
N PHE A 235 -18.86 -13.25 18.02
CA PHE A 235 -19.76 -14.39 17.86
C PHE A 235 -21.24 -14.00 17.82
N SER A 236 -21.66 -12.98 18.59
CA SER A 236 -23.05 -12.52 18.59
C SER A 236 -23.45 -11.88 17.26
N LEU A 237 -22.50 -11.25 16.56
CA LEU A 237 -22.76 -10.63 15.25
C LEU A 237 -23.09 -11.69 14.19
N GLU A 238 -22.59 -12.92 14.29
CA GLU A 238 -22.88 -13.96 13.30
C GLU A 238 -24.31 -14.53 13.44
N GLU A 239 -24.82 -14.65 14.67
CA GLU A 239 -26.14 -15.22 14.94
C GLU A 239 -27.30 -14.22 14.82
N LYS A 240 -27.03 -12.93 15.10
CA LYS A 240 -28.07 -11.88 15.14
C LYS A 240 -27.53 -10.59 14.54
N VAL A 241 -27.33 -10.58 13.23
CA VAL A 241 -26.98 -9.36 12.49
C VAL A 241 -28.19 -8.41 12.47
N ASP A 242 -28.40 -7.70 13.57
CA ASP A 242 -29.35 -6.58 13.63
C ASP A 242 -28.95 -5.49 12.63
N ASP A 243 -29.93 -4.69 12.20
CA ASP A 243 -29.77 -3.61 11.22
C ASP A 243 -28.76 -2.54 11.65
N SER A 244 -28.44 -2.41 12.95
CA SER A 244 -27.48 -1.41 13.44
C SER A 244 -26.01 -1.83 13.37
N ASP A 245 -25.70 -3.13 13.44
CA ASP A 245 -24.34 -3.58 13.81
C ASP A 245 -23.54 -4.24 12.67
N TRP A 246 -24.19 -4.49 11.52
CA TRP A 246 -23.55 -5.12 10.36
C TRP A 246 -22.30 -4.35 9.88
N LEU A 247 -22.29 -3.02 10.00
CA LEU A 247 -21.15 -2.18 9.64
C LEU A 247 -19.88 -2.50 10.42
N ASN A 248 -20.03 -2.72 11.73
CA ASN A 248 -18.89 -3.08 12.59
C ASN A 248 -18.39 -4.48 12.22
N TYR A 249 -19.30 -5.42 11.97
CA TYR A 249 -18.92 -6.76 11.53
C TYR A 249 -18.10 -6.72 10.23
N ILE A 250 -18.58 -6.00 9.23
CA ILE A 250 -17.88 -5.80 7.95
C ILE A 250 -16.49 -5.23 8.13
N TRP A 251 -16.36 -4.22 8.99
CA TRP A 251 -15.07 -3.60 9.27
C TRP A 251 -14.07 -4.60 9.81
N ASN A 252 -14.55 -5.53 10.62
CA ASN A 252 -13.73 -6.57 11.24
C ASN A 252 -13.49 -7.76 10.32
N THR A 253 -14.33 -8.00 9.31
CA THR A 253 -14.18 -9.13 8.38
C THR A 253 -13.43 -8.78 7.10
N ILE A 254 -13.17 -7.50 6.83
CA ILE A 254 -12.66 -7.06 5.54
C ILE A 254 -11.28 -7.63 5.18
N HIS A 255 -10.47 -7.97 6.18
CA HIS A 255 -9.16 -8.57 5.96
C HIS A 255 -9.21 -10.10 5.70
N ASN A 256 -10.39 -10.71 5.83
CA ASN A 256 -10.66 -12.10 5.49
C ASN A 256 -11.67 -12.19 4.34
N PRO A 257 -11.21 -12.25 3.08
CA PRO A 257 -12.06 -12.32 1.90
C PRO A 257 -13.12 -13.42 1.95
N ASP A 258 -12.78 -14.61 2.45
CA ASP A 258 -13.71 -15.74 2.47
C ASP A 258 -14.86 -15.51 3.45
N GLU A 259 -14.55 -15.04 4.67
CA GLU A 259 -15.55 -14.70 5.67
C GLU A 259 -16.41 -13.50 5.21
N MET A 260 -15.77 -12.48 4.64
CA MET A 260 -16.47 -11.31 4.10
C MET A 260 -17.44 -11.70 2.98
N ARG A 261 -17.03 -12.55 2.03
CA ARG A 261 -17.91 -13.02 0.94
C ARG A 261 -19.08 -13.84 1.48
N SER A 262 -18.80 -14.76 2.40
CA SER A 262 -19.83 -15.56 3.09
C SER A 262 -20.86 -14.67 3.79
N PHE A 263 -20.39 -13.64 4.50
CA PHE A 263 -21.23 -12.65 5.15
C PHE A 263 -22.03 -11.80 4.16
N PHE A 264 -21.38 -11.30 3.11
CA PHE A 264 -22.01 -10.48 2.08
C PHE A 264 -23.21 -11.18 1.44
N LEU A 265 -23.11 -12.50 1.20
CA LEU A 265 -24.21 -13.29 0.65
C LEU A 265 -25.44 -13.35 1.58
N LYS A 266 -25.24 -13.26 2.89
CA LYS A 266 -26.31 -13.24 3.91
C LYS A 266 -26.98 -11.87 4.06
N LEU A 267 -26.38 -10.80 3.51
CA LEU A 267 -26.94 -9.45 3.60
C LEU A 267 -28.22 -9.29 2.77
N SER A 268 -29.16 -8.50 3.28
CA SER A 268 -30.32 -8.06 2.51
C SER A 268 -29.87 -7.20 1.30
N PRO A 269 -30.66 -7.11 0.22
CA PRO A 269 -30.27 -6.31 -0.95
C PRO A 269 -29.90 -4.86 -0.63
N LEU A 270 -30.63 -4.21 0.28
CA LEU A 270 -30.32 -2.84 0.73
C LEU A 270 -28.98 -2.76 1.46
N ARG A 271 -28.66 -3.73 2.32
CA ARG A 271 -27.37 -3.78 3.04
C ARG A 271 -26.21 -4.13 2.11
N LYS A 272 -26.41 -4.95 1.08
CA LYS A 272 -25.39 -5.21 0.04
C LYS A 272 -25.00 -3.94 -0.70
N GLU A 273 -25.98 -3.09 -1.04
CA GLU A 273 -25.71 -1.77 -1.61
C GLU A 273 -24.94 -0.90 -0.61
N GLY A 274 -25.42 -0.78 0.64
CA GLY A 274 -24.73 -0.02 1.69
C GLY A 274 -23.29 -0.46 1.91
N PHE A 275 -23.06 -1.78 1.91
CA PHE A 275 -21.72 -2.39 1.99
C PHE A 275 -20.83 -1.90 0.85
N LEU A 276 -21.29 -2.06 -0.40
CA LEU A 276 -20.51 -1.67 -1.58
C LEU A 276 -20.21 -0.17 -1.59
N ARG A 277 -21.17 0.67 -1.18
CA ARG A 277 -20.96 2.13 -1.05
C ARG A 277 -19.82 2.45 -0.10
N LEU A 278 -19.81 1.81 1.07
CA LEU A 278 -18.77 2.02 2.08
C LEU A 278 -17.42 1.45 1.66
N ALA A 279 -17.43 0.26 1.06
CA ALA A 279 -16.24 -0.38 0.53
C ALA A 279 -15.58 0.46 -0.56
N LEU A 280 -16.35 0.97 -1.52
CA LEU A 280 -15.88 1.87 -2.56
C LEU A 280 -15.27 3.14 -1.98
N HIS A 281 -15.96 3.76 -1.01
CA HIS A 281 -15.53 5.01 -0.42
C HIS A 281 -14.19 4.89 0.33
N LYS A 282 -14.00 3.79 1.07
CA LYS A 282 -12.79 3.57 1.88
C LYS A 282 -11.73 2.72 1.19
N LYS A 283 -12.00 2.19 -0.01
CA LYS A 283 -11.11 1.30 -0.78
C LYS A 283 -10.61 0.10 0.01
N THR A 284 -11.50 -0.51 0.78
CA THR A 284 -11.12 -1.57 1.70
C THR A 284 -11.20 -2.96 1.09
N LEU A 285 -11.90 -3.12 -0.02
CA LEU A 285 -11.95 -4.40 -0.73
C LEU A 285 -10.79 -4.51 -1.70
N GLU A 286 -10.21 -5.71 -1.79
CA GLU A 286 -9.42 -6.10 -2.95
C GLU A 286 -10.35 -6.18 -4.18
N TYR A 287 -9.77 -6.11 -5.38
CA TYR A 287 -10.57 -6.00 -6.59
C TYR A 287 -11.44 -7.25 -6.82
N GLU A 288 -10.95 -8.47 -6.53
CA GLU A 288 -11.73 -9.69 -6.71
C GLU A 288 -12.97 -9.69 -5.83
N ASP A 289 -12.83 -9.17 -4.62
CA ASP A 289 -13.88 -9.05 -3.63
C ASP A 289 -14.91 -8.00 -4.04
N PHE A 290 -14.44 -6.87 -4.56
CA PHE A 290 -15.33 -5.86 -5.14
C PHE A 290 -16.14 -6.44 -6.31
N ILE A 291 -15.49 -7.09 -7.28
CA ILE A 291 -16.16 -7.70 -8.44
C ILE A 291 -17.15 -8.79 -8.01
N PHE A 292 -16.76 -9.61 -7.03
CA PHE A 292 -17.67 -10.59 -6.43
C PHE A 292 -18.91 -9.89 -5.87
N CYS A 293 -18.74 -8.92 -4.97
CA CYS A 293 -19.86 -8.25 -4.31
C CYS A 293 -20.75 -7.50 -5.32
N TYR A 294 -20.13 -6.81 -6.27
CA TYR A 294 -20.81 -6.05 -7.31
C TYR A 294 -21.66 -6.95 -8.22
N ASN A 295 -21.18 -8.16 -8.55
CA ASN A 295 -21.94 -9.12 -9.37
C ASN A 295 -23.07 -9.83 -8.59
N HIS A 296 -23.12 -9.72 -7.26
CA HIS A 296 -24.12 -10.35 -6.40
C HIS A 296 -25.22 -9.39 -5.92
N ILE A 297 -25.27 -8.19 -6.48
CA ILE A 297 -26.40 -7.26 -6.40
C ILE A 297 -27.12 -7.19 -7.75
N ASP A 298 -28.41 -6.87 -7.74
CA ASP A 298 -29.22 -6.73 -8.96
C ASP A 298 -28.82 -5.50 -9.79
N ALA A 299 -29.23 -5.51 -11.06
CA ALA A 299 -28.85 -4.49 -12.04
C ALA A 299 -29.30 -3.07 -11.66
N GLU A 300 -30.45 -2.91 -10.99
CA GLU A 300 -30.92 -1.61 -10.53
C GLU A 300 -29.97 -1.03 -9.47
N ARG A 301 -29.58 -1.86 -8.49
CA ARG A 301 -28.60 -1.47 -7.47
C ARG A 301 -27.21 -1.24 -8.05
N GLN A 302 -26.77 -2.04 -9.02
CA GLN A 302 -25.51 -1.82 -9.72
C GLN A 302 -25.50 -0.42 -10.35
N GLU A 303 -26.61 -0.04 -10.99
CA GLU A 303 -26.77 1.28 -11.59
C GLU A 303 -26.73 2.42 -10.54
N THR A 304 -27.34 2.21 -9.37
CA THR A 304 -27.24 3.14 -8.24
C THR A 304 -25.79 3.30 -7.76
N ILE A 305 -25.03 2.19 -7.66
CA ILE A 305 -23.62 2.22 -7.28
C ILE A 305 -22.76 2.99 -8.30
N LYS A 306 -22.99 2.77 -9.59
CA LYS A 306 -22.32 3.52 -10.68
C LYS A 306 -22.53 5.02 -10.59
N LYS A 307 -23.76 5.45 -10.27
CA LYS A 307 -24.13 6.86 -10.13
C LYS A 307 -23.49 7.51 -8.91
N LEU A 308 -23.35 6.76 -7.83
CA LEU A 308 -22.88 7.30 -6.56
C LEU A 308 -21.36 7.50 -6.51
N ALA A 309 -20.59 6.57 -7.07
CA ALA A 309 -19.14 6.55 -6.90
C ALA A 309 -18.39 6.13 -8.18
N PRO A 310 -18.62 6.80 -9.33
CA PRO A 310 -18.02 6.42 -10.61
C PRO A 310 -16.49 6.49 -10.58
N SER A 311 -15.90 7.47 -9.89
CA SER A 311 -14.45 7.63 -9.75
C SER A 311 -13.81 6.48 -8.97
N ASN A 312 -14.39 6.09 -7.84
CA ASN A 312 -13.93 4.95 -7.04
C ASN A 312 -14.00 3.65 -7.84
N ILE A 313 -15.08 3.43 -8.60
CA ILE A 313 -15.18 2.25 -9.48
C ILE A 313 -14.06 2.26 -10.50
N LEU A 314 -13.80 3.38 -11.19
CA LEU A 314 -12.73 3.45 -12.19
C LEU A 314 -11.36 3.15 -11.62
N GLU A 315 -11.10 3.57 -10.39
CA GLU A 315 -9.83 3.30 -9.74
C GLU A 315 -9.57 1.81 -9.53
N TYR A 316 -10.60 1.01 -9.23
CA TYR A 316 -10.47 -0.46 -9.17
C TYR A 316 -10.01 -1.08 -10.51
N PHE A 317 -10.33 -0.43 -11.63
CA PHE A 317 -9.89 -0.87 -12.96
C PHE A 317 -8.49 -0.37 -13.33
N LEU A 318 -7.83 0.40 -12.44
CA LEU A 318 -6.41 0.76 -12.54
C LEU A 318 -5.48 -0.25 -11.87
N ASP A 319 -6.00 -1.37 -11.36
CA ASP A 319 -5.21 -2.46 -10.83
C ASP A 319 -5.26 -3.70 -11.75
N PRO A 320 -4.17 -4.48 -11.87
CA PRO A 320 -4.19 -5.74 -12.58
C PRO A 320 -5.21 -6.71 -11.97
N PRO A 321 -5.90 -7.53 -12.79
CA PRO A 321 -5.80 -7.68 -14.25
C PRO A 321 -6.87 -6.88 -15.02
N LEU A 322 -7.45 -5.85 -14.42
CA LEU A 322 -8.66 -5.20 -14.96
C LEU A 322 -8.39 -4.08 -15.97
N HIS A 323 -7.13 -3.75 -16.21
CA HIS A 323 -6.71 -2.63 -17.05
C HIS A 323 -7.34 -2.62 -18.45
N ASP A 324 -7.46 -3.80 -19.08
CA ASP A 324 -8.00 -3.91 -20.44
C ASP A 324 -9.48 -3.51 -20.52
N LYS A 325 -10.20 -3.57 -19.40
CA LYS A 325 -11.62 -3.19 -19.29
C LYS A 325 -11.81 -1.73 -18.85
N PHE A 326 -10.74 -1.03 -18.44
CA PHE A 326 -10.84 0.30 -17.86
C PHE A 326 -11.56 1.27 -18.80
N LEU A 327 -11.21 1.32 -20.08
CA LEU A 327 -11.79 2.29 -21.03
C LEU A 327 -13.26 2.00 -21.32
N ASP A 328 -13.66 0.74 -21.39
CA ASP A 328 -15.05 0.34 -21.59
C ASP A 328 -15.91 0.79 -20.40
N VAL A 329 -15.41 0.54 -19.19
CA VAL A 329 -16.07 0.97 -17.95
C VAL A 329 -16.08 2.49 -17.85
N ALA A 330 -14.98 3.17 -18.18
CA ALA A 330 -14.90 4.62 -18.23
C ALA A 330 -15.96 5.22 -19.15
N ALA A 331 -16.08 4.72 -20.38
CA ALA A 331 -17.10 5.17 -21.32
C ALA A 331 -18.52 5.03 -20.75
N SER A 332 -18.79 3.92 -20.04
CA SER A 332 -20.10 3.69 -19.39
C SER A 332 -20.36 4.58 -18.18
N LEU A 333 -19.31 5.07 -17.49
CA LEU A 333 -19.41 5.88 -16.28
C LEU A 333 -19.29 7.39 -16.54
N MET A 334 -18.81 7.81 -17.71
CA MET A 334 -18.69 9.23 -18.08
C MET A 334 -19.97 10.06 -17.85
N PRO A 335 -21.21 9.56 -18.11
CA PRO A 335 -22.42 10.34 -17.84
C PRO A 335 -22.65 10.64 -16.36
N TYR A 336 -22.05 9.86 -15.46
CA TYR A 336 -22.25 9.95 -14.01
C TYR A 336 -21.12 10.67 -13.29
N ILE A 337 -19.96 10.82 -13.94
CA ILE A 337 -18.78 11.37 -13.28
C ILE A 337 -18.91 12.88 -13.09
N LEU A 338 -18.78 13.32 -11.84
CA LEU A 338 -18.74 14.73 -11.50
C LEU A 338 -17.39 15.34 -11.89
N LEU A 339 -17.33 16.67 -11.97
CA LEU A 339 -16.13 17.41 -12.35
C LEU A 339 -14.94 17.08 -11.44
N GLU A 340 -15.16 17.08 -10.13
CA GLU A 340 -14.16 16.76 -9.10
C GLU A 340 -13.74 15.30 -9.13
N ASP A 341 -14.70 14.41 -9.38
CA ASP A 341 -14.47 12.97 -9.49
C ASP A 341 -13.62 12.62 -10.72
N PHE A 342 -13.79 13.34 -11.82
CA PHE A 342 -12.95 13.14 -12.99
C PHE A 342 -11.51 13.63 -12.75
N VAL A 343 -11.33 14.78 -12.09
CA VAL A 343 -9.99 15.23 -11.65
C VAL A 343 -9.34 14.18 -10.76
N TYR A 344 -10.12 13.58 -9.86
CA TYR A 344 -9.63 12.50 -9.00
C TYR A 344 -9.12 11.28 -9.80
N VAL A 345 -9.84 10.84 -10.82
CA VAL A 345 -9.39 9.74 -11.70
C VAL A 345 -8.09 10.11 -12.42
N VAL A 346 -8.00 11.33 -12.95
CA VAL A 346 -6.78 11.83 -13.60
C VAL A 346 -5.61 11.87 -12.59
N HIS A 347 -5.85 12.32 -11.36
CA HIS A 347 -4.86 12.31 -10.29
C HIS A 347 -4.43 10.89 -9.92
N ALA A 348 -5.37 9.95 -9.81
CA ALA A 348 -5.06 8.55 -9.51
C ALA A 348 -4.15 7.93 -10.58
N ILE A 349 -4.39 8.21 -11.85
CA ILE A 349 -3.53 7.73 -12.95
C ILE A 349 -2.17 8.43 -12.92
N ILE A 350 -2.13 9.77 -12.87
CA ILE A 350 -0.87 10.53 -12.93
C ILE A 350 -0.03 10.29 -11.69
N PHE A 351 -0.58 10.56 -10.50
CA PHE A 351 0.18 10.55 -9.25
C PHE A 351 0.20 9.18 -8.57
N GLY A 352 -0.80 8.35 -8.81
CA GLY A 352 -0.86 6.98 -8.27
C GLY A 352 -0.13 5.94 -9.13
N ARG A 353 -0.05 6.14 -10.45
CA ARG A 353 0.54 5.14 -11.37
C ARG A 353 1.74 5.66 -12.15
N ILE A 354 1.59 6.74 -12.91
CA ILE A 354 2.64 7.22 -13.82
C ILE A 354 3.82 7.81 -13.06
N LEU A 355 3.59 8.73 -12.11
CA LEU A 355 4.65 9.41 -11.38
C LEU A 355 5.47 8.44 -10.51
N PRO A 356 4.85 7.46 -9.82
CA PRO A 356 5.60 6.40 -9.15
C PRO A 356 6.25 5.40 -10.13
N GLY A 357 6.18 5.59 -11.44
CA GLY A 357 6.87 4.73 -12.40
C GLY A 357 6.38 3.29 -12.38
N PHE A 358 5.08 3.07 -12.16
CA PHE A 358 4.50 1.74 -12.35
C PHE A 358 4.64 1.31 -13.83
N GLN A 359 5.14 0.10 -14.04
CA GLN A 359 5.38 -0.49 -15.38
C GLN A 359 4.57 -1.78 -15.62
N ASP A 360 3.65 -2.10 -14.72
CA ASP A 360 2.73 -3.24 -14.87
C ASP A 360 1.65 -2.99 -15.94
N PHE A 361 1.47 -1.74 -16.38
CA PHE A 361 0.61 -1.37 -17.49
C PHE A 361 1.08 -0.06 -18.16
N ASP A 362 0.67 0.16 -19.42
CA ASP A 362 0.94 1.41 -20.13
C ASP A 362 -0.08 2.49 -19.73
N TYR A 363 0.08 3.02 -18.52
CA TYR A 363 -0.80 4.06 -17.98
C TYR A 363 -0.73 5.38 -18.77
N VAL A 364 0.37 5.65 -19.49
CA VAL A 364 0.49 6.83 -20.36
C VAL A 364 -0.46 6.70 -21.54
N SER A 365 -0.42 5.57 -22.25
CA SER A 365 -1.37 5.27 -23.32
C SER A 365 -2.80 5.21 -22.82
N LEU A 366 -3.03 4.64 -21.63
CA LEU A 366 -4.35 4.63 -20.98
C LEU A 366 -4.88 6.04 -20.78
N LEU A 367 -4.07 6.94 -20.21
CA LEU A 367 -4.48 8.32 -19.93
C LEU A 367 -4.75 9.09 -21.23
N LYS A 368 -3.92 8.91 -22.27
CA LYS A 368 -4.15 9.51 -23.60
C LYS A 368 -5.49 9.05 -24.20
N LYS A 369 -5.79 7.76 -24.12
CA LYS A 369 -7.06 7.19 -24.61
C LYS A 369 -8.27 7.64 -23.78
N LEU A 370 -8.14 7.67 -22.44
CA LEU A 370 -9.17 8.21 -21.56
C LEU A 370 -9.44 9.68 -21.92
N TRP A 371 -8.39 10.47 -22.10
CA TRP A 371 -8.51 11.88 -22.46
C TRP A 371 -9.19 12.07 -23.81
N SER A 372 -8.92 11.24 -24.82
CA SER A 372 -9.55 11.38 -26.14
C SER A 372 -11.08 11.21 -26.06
N ILE A 373 -11.56 10.24 -25.28
CA ILE A 373 -13.00 9.97 -25.10
C ILE A 373 -13.69 10.89 -24.07
N THR A 374 -12.93 11.67 -23.31
CA THR A 374 -13.47 12.54 -22.26
C THR A 374 -14.28 13.70 -22.84
N PRO A 375 -15.51 13.95 -22.34
CA PRO A 375 -16.33 15.12 -22.68
C PRO A 375 -15.62 16.47 -22.49
N VAL A 376 -15.94 17.45 -23.35
CA VAL A 376 -15.30 18.78 -23.36
C VAL A 376 -15.43 19.53 -22.03
N HIS A 377 -16.57 19.43 -21.35
CA HIS A 377 -16.80 20.12 -20.07
C HIS A 377 -15.88 19.60 -18.96
N LEU A 378 -15.64 18.29 -18.90
CA LEU A 378 -14.68 17.69 -17.96
C LEU A 378 -13.24 18.09 -18.30
N LYS A 379 -12.87 18.10 -19.58
CA LYS A 379 -11.55 18.58 -20.03
C LYS A 379 -11.30 20.01 -19.57
N LYS A 380 -12.26 20.91 -19.80
CA LYS A 380 -12.18 22.32 -19.38
C LYS A 380 -11.95 22.45 -17.87
N TYR A 381 -12.63 21.62 -17.07
CA TYR A 381 -12.46 21.62 -15.63
C TYR A 381 -11.06 21.17 -15.21
N VAL A 382 -10.55 20.07 -15.77
CA VAL A 382 -9.18 19.60 -15.50
C VAL A 382 -8.14 20.62 -15.94
N THR A 383 -8.37 21.36 -17.03
CA THR A 383 -7.44 22.43 -17.45
C THR A 383 -7.42 23.63 -16.52
N ALA A 384 -8.44 23.80 -15.68
CA ALA A 384 -8.48 24.83 -14.63
C ALA A 384 -7.90 24.32 -13.29
N ASP A 385 -7.58 23.03 -13.18
CA ASP A 385 -6.93 22.45 -12.02
C ASP A 385 -5.42 22.63 -12.12
N ASP A 386 -4.88 23.57 -11.34
CA ASP A 386 -3.44 23.85 -11.30
C ASP A 386 -2.62 22.58 -10.98
N ILE A 387 -3.24 21.64 -10.24
CA ILE A 387 -2.66 20.37 -9.79
C ILE A 387 -2.46 19.38 -10.96
N ALA A 388 -3.52 19.07 -11.68
CA ALA A 388 -3.49 18.08 -12.75
C ALA A 388 -2.93 18.63 -14.06
N TYR A 389 -3.17 19.90 -14.36
CA TYR A 389 -3.05 20.41 -15.73
C TYR A 389 -1.62 20.33 -16.28
N GLY A 390 -0.62 20.80 -15.53
CA GLY A 390 0.78 20.76 -15.95
C GLY A 390 1.26 19.34 -16.29
N PRO A 391 1.19 18.39 -15.33
CA PRO A 391 1.54 16.99 -15.55
C PRO A 391 0.75 16.34 -16.68
N LEU A 392 -0.56 16.57 -16.74
CA LEU A 392 -1.40 16.01 -17.79
C LEU A 392 -0.97 16.51 -19.18
N MET A 393 -0.80 17.82 -19.36
CA MET A 393 -0.41 18.37 -20.65
C MET A 393 0.98 17.92 -21.07
N TYR A 394 1.89 17.73 -20.12
CA TYR A 394 3.19 17.14 -20.40
C TYR A 394 3.05 15.71 -20.94
N ILE A 395 2.22 14.88 -20.29
CA ILE A 395 1.94 13.49 -20.73
C ILE A 395 1.27 13.47 -22.11
N LEU A 396 0.27 14.32 -22.34
CA LEU A 396 -0.47 14.37 -23.59
C LEU A 396 0.37 14.82 -24.79
N LYS A 397 1.29 15.77 -24.59
CA LYS A 397 2.17 16.29 -25.66
C LYS A 397 3.39 15.41 -25.93
N ASN A 398 3.72 14.50 -25.01
CA ASN A 398 4.89 13.67 -25.14
C ASN A 398 4.57 12.43 -25.99
N ASP A 399 4.89 12.51 -27.28
CA ASP A 399 4.84 11.37 -28.22
C ASP A 399 6.18 10.62 -28.30
N GLY A 400 7.08 10.88 -27.37
CA GLY A 400 8.40 10.26 -27.30
C GLY A 400 8.33 8.75 -27.09
N PRO A 401 9.43 8.03 -27.43
CA PRO A 401 9.50 6.60 -27.24
C PRO A 401 9.43 6.23 -25.75
N SER A 402 8.79 5.10 -25.45
CA SER A 402 8.85 4.45 -24.13
C SER A 402 10.30 4.09 -23.78
N PRO A 403 10.77 4.29 -22.53
CA PRO A 403 10.02 4.66 -21.33
C PRO A 403 9.76 6.17 -21.16
N PHE A 404 8.65 6.50 -20.49
CA PHE A 404 8.25 7.88 -20.24
C PHE A 404 9.27 8.61 -19.34
N PRO A 405 9.70 9.84 -19.66
CA PRO A 405 10.70 10.58 -18.89
C PRO A 405 10.13 11.14 -17.57
N HIS A 406 10.06 10.30 -16.54
CA HIS A 406 9.52 10.65 -15.21
C HIS A 406 10.20 11.86 -14.56
N GLU A 407 11.49 12.06 -14.78
CA GLU A 407 12.26 13.19 -14.21
C GLU A 407 11.70 14.54 -14.65
N LYS A 408 11.34 14.66 -15.93
CA LYS A 408 10.75 15.89 -16.48
C LYS A 408 9.32 16.11 -15.99
N LEU A 409 8.60 15.05 -15.64
CA LEU A 409 7.27 15.18 -15.02
C LEU A 409 7.39 15.81 -13.63
N LEU A 410 8.42 15.48 -12.86
CA LEU A 410 8.70 16.09 -11.55
C LEU A 410 9.07 17.58 -11.67
N GLU A 411 9.72 17.97 -12.77
CA GLU A 411 10.08 19.38 -13.04
C GLU A 411 8.87 20.29 -13.30
N THR A 412 7.67 19.73 -13.55
CA THR A 412 6.45 20.52 -13.77
C THR A 412 5.94 21.28 -12.53
N GLY A 413 6.73 21.31 -11.44
CA GLY A 413 6.47 22.13 -10.25
C GLY A 413 5.83 21.38 -9.08
N TYR A 414 5.76 20.04 -9.13
CA TYR A 414 5.16 19.24 -8.07
C TYR A 414 6.13 18.92 -6.94
N SER A 415 5.84 19.41 -5.74
CA SER A 415 6.46 18.90 -4.53
C SER A 415 5.71 17.65 -4.04
N ASN A 416 6.42 16.58 -3.70
CA ASN A 416 5.85 15.34 -3.15
C ASN A 416 4.90 15.57 -1.96
N ASN A 417 5.11 16.64 -1.20
CA ASN A 417 4.29 17.00 -0.04
C ASN A 417 2.82 17.30 -0.41
N MET A 418 2.55 17.78 -1.63
CA MET A 418 1.18 18.09 -2.07
C MET A 418 0.37 16.83 -2.40
N ILE A 419 1.05 15.77 -2.89
CA ILE A 419 0.45 14.48 -3.25
C ILE A 419 -0.06 13.77 -1.99
N PHE A 420 0.79 13.64 -0.96
CA PHE A 420 0.40 13.02 0.31
C PHE A 420 -0.70 13.80 1.05
N GLY A 421 -0.68 15.14 0.95
CA GLY A 421 -1.72 15.99 1.54
C GLY A 421 -3.09 15.76 0.91
N TYR A 422 -3.17 15.65 -0.42
CA TYR A 422 -4.45 15.49 -1.13
C TYR A 422 -5.13 14.15 -0.82
N PHE A 423 -4.37 13.05 -0.85
CA PHE A 423 -4.90 11.73 -0.49
C PHE A 423 -5.18 11.59 1.03
N GLY A 424 -4.36 12.20 1.89
CA GLY A 424 -4.53 12.16 3.34
C GLY A 424 -5.72 13.00 3.87
N VAL A 425 -6.02 14.14 3.24
CA VAL A 425 -7.12 15.03 3.68
C VAL A 425 -8.49 14.38 3.49
N ARG A 426 -8.74 13.67 2.38
CA ARG A 426 -10.03 13.02 2.13
C ARG A 426 -10.33 11.89 3.15
N TYR A 427 -9.31 11.15 3.57
CA TYR A 427 -9.43 10.16 4.65
C TYR A 427 -9.84 10.79 6.00
N CYS A 428 -9.38 12.02 6.28
CA CYS A 428 -9.68 12.72 7.53
C CYS A 428 -11.10 13.33 7.57
N VAL A 429 -11.62 13.82 6.45
CA VAL A 429 -12.98 14.42 6.36
C VAL A 429 -14.07 13.39 6.74
N PHE A 430 -13.87 12.13 6.36
CA PHE A 430 -14.88 11.11 6.59
C PHE A 430 -14.93 10.57 8.03
N LYS A 431 -13.80 10.49 8.74
CA LYS A 431 -13.79 10.12 10.18
C LYS A 431 -14.64 11.09 11.02
N SER A 432 -14.83 12.33 10.57
CA SER A 432 -15.73 13.30 11.25
C SER A 432 -17.21 13.16 10.91
N GLU A 433 -17.58 12.56 9.77
CA GLU A 433 -18.99 12.45 9.33
C GLU A 433 -19.71 11.24 9.93
N ILE A 434 -19.00 10.19 10.36
CA ILE A 434 -19.61 8.96 10.94
C ILE A 434 -19.88 9.09 12.46
N GLY A 435 -19.71 10.24 13.10
CA GLY A 435 -20.11 10.45 14.50
C GLY A 435 -19.38 9.61 15.57
N THR A 436 -18.44 8.74 15.20
CA THR A 436 -17.72 7.82 16.11
C THR A 436 -16.60 8.47 16.93
N CYS A 437 -16.42 9.79 16.86
CA CYS A 437 -15.30 10.50 17.49
C CYS A 437 -15.68 11.31 18.74
N ALA A 438 -16.48 10.75 19.66
CA ALA A 438 -16.78 11.47 20.90
C ALA A 438 -15.60 11.54 21.89
N ASN A 439 -14.56 10.68 21.81
CA ASN A 439 -13.57 10.55 22.88
C ASN A 439 -12.08 10.36 22.50
N VAL A 440 -11.66 10.67 21.27
CA VAL A 440 -10.23 10.54 20.87
C VAL A 440 -9.55 11.92 20.85
N ARG A 441 -8.56 12.14 21.73
CA ARG A 441 -7.69 13.34 21.68
C ARG A 441 -6.93 13.39 20.35
N PHE A 442 -7.13 14.50 19.62
CA PHE A 442 -6.58 14.72 18.28
C PHE A 442 -5.05 14.91 18.27
N SER A 443 -4.37 14.29 17.30
CA SER A 443 -2.95 14.50 17.03
C SER A 443 -2.71 15.76 16.18
N ARG A 444 -1.48 16.30 16.25
CA ARG A 444 -1.05 17.53 15.54
C ARG A 444 -1.21 17.43 14.00
N TYR A 445 -0.99 16.25 13.43
CA TYR A 445 -1.20 15.95 12.00
C TYR A 445 -2.62 16.28 11.53
N ASN A 446 -3.62 16.06 12.39
CA ASN A 446 -5.02 16.29 12.04
C ASN A 446 -5.38 17.79 12.02
N GLN A 447 -4.61 18.65 12.70
CA GLN A 447 -4.78 20.11 12.61
C GLN A 447 -4.24 20.68 11.30
N ASP A 448 -3.13 20.15 10.79
CA ASP A 448 -2.56 20.56 9.51
C ASP A 448 -3.45 20.10 8.34
N CYS A 449 -4.01 18.89 8.41
CA CYS A 449 -5.05 18.45 7.47
C CYS A 449 -6.28 19.35 7.50
N LYS A 450 -6.77 19.78 8.68
CA LYS A 450 -7.89 20.73 8.79
C LYS A 450 -7.58 22.10 8.18
N ARG A 451 -6.36 22.61 8.33
CA ARG A 451 -5.93 23.87 7.70
C ARG A 451 -5.83 23.74 6.18
N ALA A 452 -5.22 22.67 5.69
CA ALA A 452 -5.18 22.38 4.26
C ALA A 452 -6.59 22.23 3.68
N HIS A 453 -7.49 21.56 4.41
CA HIS A 453 -8.89 21.41 4.05
C HIS A 453 -9.63 22.76 4.01
N ALA A 454 -9.45 23.62 5.01
CA ALA A 454 -10.06 24.95 5.04
C ALA A 454 -9.60 25.84 3.88
N VAL A 455 -8.33 25.73 3.46
CA VAL A 455 -7.80 26.46 2.30
C VAL A 455 -8.40 25.93 0.99
N LEU A 456 -8.52 24.61 0.84
CA LEU A 456 -9.16 24.00 -0.33
C LEU A 456 -10.66 24.33 -0.40
N TYR A 457 -11.36 24.34 0.74
CA TYR A 457 -12.76 24.73 0.86
C TYR A 457 -12.97 26.20 0.49
N ALA A 458 -12.13 27.11 1.00
CA ALA A 458 -12.19 28.54 0.66
C ALA A 458 -11.97 28.77 -0.84
N LYS A 459 -10.96 28.12 -1.44
CA LYS A 459 -10.69 28.21 -2.88
C LYS A 459 -11.81 27.62 -3.74
N SER A 460 -12.47 26.56 -3.27
CA SER A 460 -13.63 25.97 -3.98
C SER A 460 -14.84 26.92 -3.94
N ALA A 461 -15.11 27.51 -2.78
CA ALA A 461 -16.18 28.50 -2.62
C ALA A 461 -15.96 29.78 -3.45
N GLU A 462 -14.70 30.21 -3.62
CA GLU A 462 -14.33 31.34 -4.47
C GLU A 462 -14.50 31.04 -5.98
N ARG A 463 -14.29 29.79 -6.41
CA ARG A 463 -14.34 29.40 -7.83
C ARG A 463 -15.77 29.19 -8.34
N ASP A 464 -16.68 28.67 -7.52
CA ASP A 464 -18.06 28.36 -7.91
C ASP A 464 -19.03 28.52 -6.71
N PRO A 465 -19.38 29.76 -6.34
CA PRO A 465 -20.14 30.04 -5.12
C PRO A 465 -21.58 29.51 -5.17
N GLU A 466 -22.23 29.46 -6.33
CA GLU A 466 -23.62 28.99 -6.47
C GLU A 466 -23.69 27.47 -6.23
N ASN A 467 -22.82 26.71 -6.89
CA ASN A 467 -22.74 25.26 -6.75
C ASN A 467 -22.23 24.85 -5.35
N PHE A 468 -21.40 25.69 -4.72
CA PHE A 468 -20.98 25.48 -3.32
C PHE A 468 -22.14 25.54 -2.33
N VAL A 469 -23.04 26.52 -2.50
CA VAL A 469 -24.23 26.65 -1.63
C VAL A 469 -25.20 25.49 -1.82
N ASP A 470 -25.41 25.03 -3.05
CA ASP A 470 -26.26 23.88 -3.32
C ASP A 470 -25.68 22.57 -2.77
N ARG A 471 -24.35 22.39 -2.82
CA ARG A 471 -23.65 21.28 -2.15
C ARG A 471 -23.80 21.31 -0.64
N LEU A 472 -23.72 22.48 -0.02
CA LEU A 472 -23.94 22.62 1.43
C LEU A 472 -25.39 22.31 1.82
N ARG A 473 -26.38 22.67 1.00
CA ARG A 473 -27.78 22.28 1.23
C ARG A 473 -27.96 20.78 1.10
N HIS A 474 -27.40 20.17 0.06
CA HIS A 474 -27.51 18.73 -0.17
C HIS A 474 -26.82 17.90 0.92
N ALA A 475 -25.66 18.34 1.42
CA ALA A 475 -24.97 17.70 2.54
C ALA A 475 -25.77 17.81 3.85
N ARG A 476 -26.38 18.98 4.12
CA ARG A 476 -27.27 19.16 5.29
C ARG A 476 -28.54 18.32 5.21
N GLN A 477 -29.11 18.14 4.01
CA GLN A 477 -30.29 17.31 3.80
C GLN A 477 -30.01 15.81 3.95
N ASN A 478 -28.76 15.37 3.74
CA ASN A 478 -28.36 13.97 3.93
C ASN A 478 -27.88 13.65 5.36
N GLN A 479 -27.66 14.68 6.20
CA GLN A 479 -27.29 14.54 7.61
C GLN A 479 -28.50 14.61 8.57
N ALA A 480 -29.63 15.17 8.10
CA ALA A 480 -30.92 15.15 8.78
C ALA A 480 -31.71 13.90 8.36
#